data_AF-A0A2I6S5G3-F1
#
_entry.id   AF-A0A2I6S5G3-F1
#
_cell.length_a   1.000
_cell.length_b   1.000
_cell.length_c   1.000
_cell.angle_alpha   90.00
_cell.angle_beta   90.00
_cell.angle_gamma   90.00
#
_symmetry.space_group_name_H-M   'P 1'
#
loop_
_entity.id
_entity.type
_entity.pdbx_description
1 polymer ?
#
loop_
_entity_poly.entity_id
_entity_poly.type
_entity_poly.pdbx_seq_one_letter_code
_entity_poly.pdbx_strand_id
1 'polypeptide(L)' 'MRSSSRLVRPRHPLFWLLVALQVLSGVFALVLTQAEPAVAVAVLLSALLVANASVSALIVWRLWREPD' A
#
# COMPACT_ATOMS: atom_id res chain seq x y z
N MET A 1 8.01 15.99 17.50
CA MET A 1 7.02 15.12 16.80
C MET A 1 6.12 15.97 15.88
N ARG A 2 6.64 16.49 14.76
CA ARG A 2 5.87 17.31 13.77
C ARG A 2 5.82 16.65 12.37
N SER A 3 5.84 15.31 12.30
CA SER A 3 6.02 14.60 11.01
C SER A 3 4.71 14.22 10.31
N SER A 4 3.61 14.00 11.05
CA SER A 4 2.38 13.41 10.50
C SER A 4 1.65 14.31 9.49
N SER A 5 1.78 15.64 9.61
CA SER A 5 1.13 16.59 8.70
C SER A 5 1.67 16.55 7.27
N ARG A 6 2.86 15.98 7.03
CA ARG A 6 3.44 15.86 5.68
C ARG A 6 2.83 14.70 4.88
N LEU A 7 2.38 13.65 5.56
CA LEU A 7 1.83 12.46 4.92
C LEU A 7 0.37 12.64 4.51
N VAL A 8 -0.40 13.45 5.24
CA VAL A 8 -1.82 13.70 4.95
C VAL A 8 -1.94 14.93 4.06
N ARG A 9 -1.72 14.74 2.75
CA ARG A 9 -1.91 15.78 1.72
C ARG A 9 -2.97 15.32 0.70
N PRO A 10 -4.27 15.56 0.93
CA PRO A 10 -5.35 15.09 0.05
C PRO A 10 -5.27 15.66 -1.37
N ARG A 11 -4.56 16.77 -1.57
CA ARG A 11 -4.35 17.38 -2.89
C ARG A 11 -3.17 16.79 -3.66
N HIS A 12 -2.35 15.93 -3.04
CA HIS A 12 -1.15 15.37 -3.65
C HIS A 12 -1.45 14.02 -4.33
N PRO A 13 -1.02 13.78 -5.58
CA PRO A 13 -1.32 12.55 -6.30
C PRO A 13 -0.73 11.30 -5.61
N LEU A 14 0.44 11.40 -4.99
CA LEU A 14 1.05 10.28 -4.25
C LEU A 14 0.23 9.85 -3.02
N PHE A 15 -0.55 10.76 -2.43
CA PHE A 15 -1.44 10.40 -1.32
C PHE A 15 -2.56 9.47 -1.82
N TRP A 16 -3.20 9.80 -2.94
CA TRP A 16 -4.23 8.94 -3.53
C TRP A 16 -3.68 7.61 -4.03
N LEU A 17 -2.44 7.61 -4.54
CA LEU A 17 -1.75 6.38 -4.88
C LEU A 17 -1.55 5.48 -3.64
N LEU A 18 -1.11 6.05 -2.51
CA LEU A 18 -1.01 5.30 -1.25
C LEU A 18 -2.37 4.74 -0.82
N VAL A 19 -3.43 5.55 -0.86
CA VAL A 19 -4.79 5.08 -0.53
C VAL A 19 -5.19 3.90 -1.42
N ALA A 20 -4.96 3.99 -2.73
CA ALA A 20 -5.26 2.90 -3.66
C ALA A 20 -4.47 1.63 -3.35
N LEU A 21 -3.17 1.74 -3.01
CA LEU A 21 -2.34 0.60 -2.63
C LEU A 21 -2.81 -0.04 -1.31
N GLN A 22 -3.31 0.75 -0.36
CA GLN A 22 -3.90 0.21 0.88
C GLN A 22 -5.22 -0.51 0.61
N VAL A 23 -6.08 0.03 -0.25
CA VAL A 23 -7.31 -0.64 -0.69
C VAL A 23 -6.98 -1.96 -1.38
N LEU A 24 -5.99 -1.97 -2.26
CA LEU A 24 -5.54 -3.19 -2.95
C LEU A 24 -5.02 -4.26 -1.98
N SER A 25 -4.25 -3.87 -0.96
CA SER A 25 -3.86 -4.79 0.12
C SER A 25 -5.06 -5.37 0.87
N GLY A 26 -6.08 -4.56 1.15
CA GLY A 26 -7.32 -5.02 1.77
C GLY A 26 -8.04 -6.07 0.91
N VAL A 27 -8.11 -5.85 -0.41
CA VAL A 27 -8.69 -6.82 -1.37
C VAL A 27 -7.90 -8.13 -1.35
N PHE A 28 -6.57 -8.08 -1.41
CA PHE A 28 -5.76 -9.30 -1.34
C PHE A 28 -5.97 -10.07 -0.03
N ALA A 29 -6.04 -9.37 1.11
CA ALA A 29 -6.31 -9.99 2.40
C ALA A 29 -7.71 -10.63 2.45
N LEU A 30 -8.72 -9.96 1.89
CA LEU A 30 -10.07 -10.52 1.78
C LEU A 30 -10.10 -11.79 0.93
N VAL A 31 -9.46 -11.77 -0.25
CA VAL A 31 -9.39 -12.94 -1.13
C VAL A 31 -8.65 -14.10 -0.44
N LEU A 32 -7.51 -13.83 0.20
CA LEU A 32 -6.73 -14.85 0.92
C LEU A 32 -7.50 -15.48 2.09
N THR A 33 -8.35 -14.71 2.77
CA THR A 33 -9.09 -15.18 3.96
C THR A 33 -10.46 -15.77 3.66
N GLN A 34 -11.14 -15.33 2.59
CA GLN A 34 -12.52 -15.73 2.30
C GLN A 34 -12.66 -16.71 1.14
N ALA A 35 -11.73 -16.74 0.19
CA ALA A 35 -11.90 -17.49 -1.06
C ALA A 35 -11.21 -18.87 -1.07
N GLU A 36 -10.54 -19.27 0.02
CA GLU A 36 -9.68 -20.47 0.11
C GLU A 36 -8.92 -20.76 -1.19
N PRO A 37 -8.10 -19.81 -1.68
CA PRO A 37 -7.49 -19.91 -3.00
C PRO A 37 -6.55 -21.10 -3.09
N ALA A 38 -6.47 -21.71 -4.29
CA ALA A 38 -5.47 -22.72 -4.58
C ALA A 38 -4.06 -22.21 -4.22
N VAL A 39 -3.17 -23.12 -3.77
CA VAL A 39 -1.84 -22.76 -3.23
C VAL A 39 -1.05 -21.83 -4.14
N ALA A 40 -1.06 -22.08 -5.46
CA ALA A 40 -0.37 -21.24 -6.43
C ALA A 40 -0.91 -19.79 -6.45
N VAL A 41 -2.23 -19.62 -6.34
CA VAL A 41 -2.88 -18.31 -6.28
C VAL A 41 -2.56 -17.62 -4.94
N ALA A 42 -2.57 -18.36 -3.84
CA ALA A 42 -2.20 -17.83 -2.53
C ALA A 42 -0.75 -17.31 -2.50
N VAL A 43 0.19 -18.05 -3.09
CA VAL A 43 1.61 -17.64 -3.22
C VAL A 43 1.74 -16.39 -4.08
N LEU A 44 1.05 -16.34 -5.23
CA LEU A 44 1.07 -15.17 -6.10
C LEU A 44 0.51 -13.92 -5.40
N LEU A 45 -0.65 -14.04 -4.74
CA LEU A 45 -1.26 -12.95 -3.99
C LEU A 45 -0.37 -12.48 -2.84
N SER A 46 0.31 -13.40 -2.15
CA SER A 46 1.26 -13.05 -1.09
C SER A 46 2.47 -12.29 -1.64
N ALA A 47 3.02 -12.71 -2.78
CA ALA A 47 4.10 -11.98 -3.45
C ALA A 47 3.66 -10.57 -3.89
N LEU A 48 2.45 -10.44 -4.45
CA LEU A 48 1.87 -9.15 -4.80
C LEU A 48 1.63 -8.26 -3.58
N LEU A 49 1.22 -8.83 -2.45
CA LEU A 49 1.04 -8.11 -1.19
C LEU A 49 2.39 -7.51 -0.71
N VAL A 50 3.46 -8.29 -0.74
CA VAL A 50 4.81 -7.83 -0.37
C VAL A 50 5.32 -6.76 -1.32
N ALA A 51 5.12 -6.92 -2.63
CA ALA A 51 5.47 -5.89 -3.61
C ALA A 51 4.69 -4.59 -3.37
N ASN A 52 3.38 -4.69 -3.11
CA ASN A 52 2.51 -3.55 -2.81
C ASN A 52 2.95 -2.81 -1.54
N ALA A 53 3.30 -3.55 -0.47
CA ALA A 53 3.82 -2.98 0.76
C ALA A 53 5.16 -2.26 0.54
N SER A 54 6.04 -2.83 -0.29
CA SER A 54 7.34 -2.25 -0.63
C SER A 54 7.19 -0.94 -1.41
N VAL A 55 6.30 -0.91 -2.41
CA VAL A 55 5.98 0.31 -3.17
C VAL A 55 5.37 1.37 -2.26
N SER A 56 4.46 0.98 -1.36
CA SER A 56 3.84 1.89 -0.39
C SER A 56 4.90 2.51 0.53
N ALA A 57 5.83 1.70 1.05
CA ALA A 57 6.93 2.19 1.87
C ALA A 57 7.85 3.17 1.12
N LEU A 58 8.15 2.90 -0.16
CA LEU A 58 8.92 3.80 -1.01
C LEU A 58 8.21 5.14 -1.24
N ILE A 59 6.89 5.14 -1.48
CA ILE A 59 6.13 6.37 -1.68
C ILE A 59 6.06 7.18 -0.38
N VAL A 60 5.82 6.53 0.76
CA VAL A 60 5.86 7.17 2.09
C VAL A 60 7.23 7.83 2.32
N TRP A 61 8.31 7.11 2.03
CA TRP A 61 9.66 7.62 2.16
C TRP A 61 9.94 8.82 1.24
N ARG A 62 9.44 8.79 0.00
CA ARG A 62 9.53 9.93 -0.93
C ARG A 62 8.77 11.15 -0.41
N LEU A 63 7.53 10.98 0.02
CA LEU A 63 6.71 12.05 0.61
C LEU A 63 7.35 12.65 1.87
N TRP A 64 8.05 11.83 2.66
CA TRP A 64 8.81 12.30 3.82
C TRP A 64 10.04 13.13 3.48
N ARG A 65 10.66 12.87 2.31
CA ARG A 65 11.85 13.60 1.84
C ARG A 65 11.53 14.83 1.01
N GLU A 66 10.28 14.97 0.55
CA GLU A 66 9.86 16.12 -0.24
C GLU A 66 9.97 17.41 0.61
N PRO A 67 10.77 18.41 0.18
CA PRO A 67 10.83 19.70 0.83
C PRO A 67 9.47 20.41 0.70
N ASP A 68 9.09 21.17 1.73
CA ASP A 68 7.79 21.87 1.80
C ASP A 68 7.65 22.96 0.73
#